data_AF-A0A353T4M7-F1
#
_entry.id   AF-A0A353T4M7-F1
#
_cell.length_a   1.000
_cell.length_b   1.000
_cell.length_c   1.000
_cell.angle_alpha   90.00
_cell.angle_beta   90.00
_cell.angle_gamma   90.00
#
_symmetry.space_group_name_H-M   'P 1'
#
loop_
_entity.id
_entity.type
_entity.pdbx_description
1 polymer ?
#
loop_
_entity_poly.entity_id
_entity_poly.type
_entity_poly.pdbx_seq_one_letter_code
_entity_poly.pdbx_strand_id
1 'polypeptide(L)'
;EKKEVVLIQSPETCVREAELLLSEEQERYEKAVKGFQDFDRISVRKNLKKAETLLEKARMALSQGHIEDMQKLIEQSKNAIDHARFANYESKSAEVRGVWIRPKEKSLAEVKNHIARLKSYRINTIFLETHYNEHSVYPSEIEGQEMDPYFNGFDVLDAYIDVAHREGMSVHAWTKVFMPENGLAKNNPDLAMTQRDGTPYEATPPDGVPFYWLSPANPKARDLIRRTYAELAENYDLDGYQYDYIRYPDNRYNDMGYEP
;
A
#
# COMPACT_ATOMS: atom_id res chain seq x y z
N GLU A 1 15.36 45.50 -6.92
CA GLU A 1 13.89 45.50 -7.10
C GLU A 1 13.34 44.13 -6.74
N LYS A 2 12.27 44.05 -5.94
CA LYS A 2 11.55 42.79 -5.73
C LYS A 2 10.68 42.56 -6.97
N LYS A 3 10.87 41.42 -7.64
CA LYS A 3 9.94 40.97 -8.68
C LYS A 3 8.71 40.40 -7.98
N GLU A 4 7.55 40.93 -8.31
CA GLU A 4 6.26 40.46 -7.82
C GLU A 4 5.52 39.76 -8.97
N VAL A 5 4.84 38.65 -8.67
CA VAL A 5 3.96 37.93 -9.60
C VAL A 5 2.57 37.92 -8.97
N VAL A 6 1.60 38.52 -9.66
CA VAL A 6 0.19 38.54 -9.24
C VAL A 6 -0.58 37.56 -10.10
N LEU A 7 -1.23 36.59 -9.47
CA LEU A 7 -2.13 35.66 -10.13
C LEU A 7 -3.56 36.17 -9.95
N ILE A 8 -4.22 36.52 -11.06
CA ILE A 8 -5.62 36.97 -11.07
C ILE A 8 -6.46 35.81 -11.58
N GLN A 9 -7.45 35.40 -10.79
CA GLN A 9 -8.41 34.37 -11.17
C GLN A 9 -9.76 35.05 -11.47
N SER A 10 -10.17 34.98 -12.73
CA SER A 10 -11.49 35.40 -13.22
C SER A 10 -12.33 34.19 -13.65
N PRO A 11 -13.66 34.33 -13.77
CA PRO A 11 -14.53 33.30 -14.34
C PRO A 11 -14.01 32.73 -15.68
N GLU A 12 -13.50 33.58 -16.56
CA GLU A 12 -12.90 33.21 -17.84
C GLU A 12 -11.63 32.37 -17.64
N THR A 13 -10.76 32.75 -16.70
CA THR A 13 -9.54 31.99 -16.42
C THR A 13 -9.86 30.60 -15.86
N CYS A 14 -10.92 30.43 -15.09
CA CYS A 14 -11.35 29.11 -14.58
C CYS A 14 -11.81 28.19 -15.71
N VAL A 15 -12.61 28.70 -16.65
CA VAL A 15 -13.01 27.94 -17.85
C VAL A 15 -11.77 27.57 -18.65
N ARG A 16 -10.86 28.53 -18.87
CA ARG A 16 -9.64 28.32 -19.64
C ARG A 16 -8.71 27.29 -19.01
N GLU A 17 -8.56 27.30 -17.69
CA GLU A 17 -7.79 26.30 -16.95
C GLU A 17 -8.34 24.88 -17.20
N ALA A 18 -9.67 24.71 -17.11
CA ALA A 18 -10.30 23.42 -17.33
C ALA A 18 -10.21 22.95 -18.79
N GLU A 19 -10.25 23.87 -19.77
CA GLU A 19 -9.96 23.56 -21.17
C GLU A 19 -8.53 23.09 -21.39
N LEU A 20 -7.55 23.72 -20.71
CA LEU A 20 -6.15 23.32 -20.79
C LEU A 20 -5.97 21.91 -20.22
N LEU A 21 -6.56 21.61 -19.06
CA LEU A 21 -6.56 20.27 -18.48
C LEU A 21 -7.18 19.22 -19.43
N LEU A 22 -8.30 19.56 -20.09
CA LEU A 22 -8.91 18.67 -21.08
C LEU A 22 -7.97 18.43 -22.27
N SER A 23 -7.35 19.49 -22.80
CA SER A 23 -6.41 19.40 -23.92
C SER A 23 -5.20 18.53 -23.57
N GLU A 24 -4.61 18.74 -22.39
CA GLU A 24 -3.48 17.93 -21.91
C GLU A 24 -3.85 16.45 -21.80
N GLU A 25 -5.05 16.12 -21.31
CA GLU A 25 -5.49 14.73 -21.21
C GLU A 25 -5.88 14.12 -22.56
N GLN A 26 -6.38 14.92 -23.52
CA GLN A 26 -6.57 14.48 -24.91
C GLN A 26 -5.23 14.16 -25.58
N GLU A 27 -4.21 15.02 -25.42
CA GLU A 27 -2.86 14.77 -25.91
C GLU A 27 -2.24 13.52 -25.27
N ARG A 28 -2.42 13.35 -23.96
CA ARG A 28 -1.99 12.15 -23.24
C ARG A 28 -2.64 10.91 -23.81
N TYR A 29 -3.96 10.94 -24.03
CA TYR A 29 -4.70 9.84 -24.66
C TYR A 29 -4.16 9.50 -26.05
N GLU A 30 -3.93 10.50 -26.90
CA GLU A 30 -3.36 10.26 -28.23
C GLU A 30 -1.97 9.64 -28.16
N LYS A 31 -1.12 10.14 -27.26
CA LYS A 31 0.22 9.60 -27.04
C LYS A 31 0.15 8.14 -26.59
N ALA A 32 -0.77 7.81 -25.69
CA ALA A 32 -0.96 6.44 -25.21
C ALA A 32 -1.45 5.50 -26.33
N VAL A 33 -2.39 5.95 -27.18
CA VAL A 33 -2.82 5.20 -28.36
C VAL A 33 -1.68 4.99 -29.35
N LYS A 34 -0.93 6.05 -29.68
CA LYS A 34 0.23 5.99 -30.59
C LYS A 34 1.34 5.08 -30.06
N GLY A 35 1.49 5.03 -28.73
CA GLY A 35 2.44 4.16 -28.03
C GLY A 35 1.96 2.72 -27.84
N PHE A 36 0.77 2.35 -28.35
CA PHE A 36 0.16 1.03 -28.16
C PHE A 36 0.03 0.60 -26.69
N GLN A 37 -0.14 1.56 -25.78
CA GLN A 37 -0.35 1.26 -24.36
C GLN A 37 -1.67 0.52 -24.17
N ASP A 38 -1.68 -0.41 -23.21
CA ASP A 38 -2.88 -1.14 -22.79
C ASP A 38 -3.58 -0.37 -21.66
N PHE A 39 -4.79 0.12 -21.91
CA PHE A 39 -5.58 0.92 -20.97
C PHE A 39 -7.05 0.95 -21.40
N ASP A 40 -7.95 1.40 -20.53
CA ASP A 40 -9.40 1.40 -20.79
C ASP A 40 -9.81 2.54 -21.74
N ARG A 41 -9.55 2.35 -23.03
CA ARG A 41 -9.85 3.31 -24.11
C ARG A 41 -11.31 3.73 -24.14
N ILE A 42 -12.23 2.83 -23.77
CA ILE A 42 -13.67 3.10 -23.77
C ILE A 42 -14.00 4.11 -22.67
N SER A 43 -13.52 3.87 -21.45
CA SER A 43 -13.72 4.77 -20.32
C SER A 43 -13.04 6.12 -20.53
N VAL A 44 -11.83 6.16 -21.09
CA VAL A 44 -11.14 7.43 -21.41
C VAL A 44 -11.96 8.26 -22.39
N ARG A 45 -12.34 7.69 -23.55
CA ARG A 45 -13.13 8.41 -24.57
C ARG A 45 -14.47 8.91 -24.03
N LYS A 46 -15.16 8.07 -23.25
CA LYS A 46 -16.44 8.42 -22.62
C LYS A 46 -16.30 9.63 -21.71
N ASN A 47 -15.27 9.66 -20.87
CA ASN A 47 -15.05 10.73 -19.91
C ASN A 47 -14.52 12.01 -20.57
N LEU A 48 -13.63 11.92 -21.56
CA LEU A 48 -13.19 13.09 -22.35
C LEU A 48 -14.37 13.77 -23.05
N LYS A 49 -15.26 12.99 -23.70
CA LYS A 49 -16.47 13.53 -24.34
C LYS A 49 -17.43 14.18 -23.33
N LYS A 50 -17.56 13.58 -22.14
CA LYS A 50 -18.37 14.14 -21.04
C LYS A 50 -17.80 15.48 -20.58
N ALA A 51 -16.49 15.56 -20.36
CA ALA A 51 -15.79 16.78 -19.98
C ALA A 51 -15.97 17.89 -21.02
N GLU A 52 -15.77 17.58 -22.30
CA GLU A 52 -15.97 18.52 -23.42
C GLU A 52 -17.40 19.10 -23.43
N THR A 53 -18.41 18.23 -23.30
CA THR A 53 -19.83 18.64 -23.24
C THR A 53 -20.11 19.55 -22.03
N LEU A 54 -19.49 19.27 -20.88
CA LEU A 54 -19.64 20.07 -19.67
C LEU A 54 -18.97 21.45 -19.81
N LEU A 55 -17.80 21.52 -20.46
CA LEU A 55 -17.12 22.79 -20.72
C LEU A 55 -17.85 23.66 -21.73
N GLU A 56 -18.49 23.07 -22.76
CA GLU A 56 -19.37 23.83 -23.65
C GLU A 56 -20.53 24.48 -22.89
N LYS A 57 -21.17 23.72 -21.99
CA LYS A 57 -22.23 24.27 -21.13
C LYS A 57 -21.69 25.33 -20.18
N ALA A 58 -20.49 25.15 -19.63
CA ALA A 58 -19.86 26.14 -18.75
C ALA A 58 -19.59 27.46 -19.48
N ARG A 59 -19.13 27.40 -20.74
CA ARG A 59 -18.98 28.58 -21.63
C ARG A 59 -20.30 29.30 -21.88
N MET A 60 -21.37 28.55 -22.16
CA MET A 60 -22.70 29.12 -22.35
C MET A 60 -23.21 29.81 -21.07
N ALA A 61 -23.06 29.15 -19.91
CA ALA A 61 -23.45 29.72 -18.63
C ALA A 61 -22.69 31.02 -18.32
N LEU A 62 -21.37 31.05 -18.60
CA LEU A 62 -20.56 32.26 -18.49
C LEU A 62 -21.07 33.39 -19.39
N SER A 63 -21.38 33.09 -20.66
CA SER A 63 -21.89 34.08 -21.61
C SER A 63 -23.24 34.68 -21.21
N GLN A 64 -24.00 33.97 -20.37
CA GLN A 64 -25.29 34.40 -19.83
C GLN A 64 -25.16 35.06 -18.45
N GLY A 65 -23.95 35.15 -17.89
CA GLY A 65 -23.71 35.70 -16.55
C GLY A 65 -24.05 34.74 -15.40
N HIS A 66 -24.33 33.46 -15.69
CA HIS A 66 -24.65 32.44 -14.68
C HIS A 66 -23.38 31.84 -14.07
N ILE A 67 -22.70 32.61 -13.23
CA ILE A 67 -21.38 32.26 -12.69
C ILE A 67 -21.40 31.00 -11.81
N GLU A 68 -22.41 30.82 -10.96
CA GLU A 68 -22.50 29.64 -10.08
C GLU A 68 -22.69 28.33 -10.87
N ASP A 69 -23.53 28.37 -11.90
CA ASP A 69 -23.76 27.21 -12.76
C ASP A 69 -22.51 26.86 -13.56
N MET A 70 -21.81 27.88 -14.08
CA MET A 70 -20.52 27.72 -14.72
C MET A 70 -19.51 27.02 -13.79
N GLN A 71 -19.40 27.46 -12.53
CA GLN A 71 -18.47 26.84 -11.56
C GLN A 71 -18.79 25.36 -11.30
N LYS A 72 -20.07 25.02 -11.12
CA LYS A 72 -20.51 23.63 -10.94
C LYS A 72 -20.20 22.77 -12.16
N LEU A 73 -20.41 23.31 -13.36
CA LEU A 73 -20.11 22.61 -14.62
C LEU A 73 -18.61 22.40 -14.83
N ILE A 74 -17.78 23.38 -14.47
CA ILE A 74 -16.32 23.23 -14.47
C ILE A 74 -15.90 22.11 -13.52
N GLU A 75 -16.42 22.10 -12.29
CA GLU A 75 -16.06 21.09 -11.29
C GLU A 75 -16.43 19.68 -11.78
N GLN A 76 -17.64 19.52 -12.33
CA GLN A 76 -18.05 18.25 -12.94
C GLN A 76 -17.17 17.86 -14.13
N SER A 77 -16.70 18.84 -14.92
CA SER A 77 -15.77 18.61 -16.01
C SER A 77 -14.40 18.15 -15.49
N LYS A 78 -13.83 18.84 -14.49
CA LYS A 78 -12.55 18.46 -13.87
C LYS A 78 -12.61 17.04 -13.31
N ASN A 79 -13.69 16.67 -12.62
CA ASN A 79 -13.92 15.29 -12.18
C ASN A 79 -13.98 14.28 -13.34
N ALA A 80 -14.63 14.62 -14.46
CA ALA A 80 -14.63 13.77 -15.65
C ALA A 80 -13.22 13.66 -16.27
N ILE A 81 -12.44 14.74 -16.29
CA ILE A 81 -11.04 14.75 -16.75
C ILE A 81 -10.20 13.84 -15.86
N ASP A 82 -10.35 13.90 -14.53
CA ASP A 82 -9.64 13.02 -13.61
C ASP A 82 -9.98 11.54 -13.85
N HIS A 83 -11.26 11.21 -14.06
CA HIS A 83 -11.66 9.85 -14.43
C HIS A 83 -11.06 9.41 -15.77
N ALA A 84 -10.95 10.31 -16.77
CA ALA A 84 -10.25 10.03 -18.02
C ALA A 84 -8.75 9.79 -17.76
N ARG A 85 -8.10 10.65 -16.99
CA ARG A 85 -6.69 10.53 -16.61
C ARG A 85 -6.41 9.18 -15.94
N PHE A 86 -7.21 8.81 -14.94
CA PHE A 86 -7.03 7.53 -14.23
C PHE A 86 -7.24 6.32 -15.14
N ALA A 87 -8.21 6.37 -16.05
CA ALA A 87 -8.44 5.30 -17.02
C ALA A 87 -7.36 5.23 -18.12
N ASN A 88 -6.54 6.28 -18.26
CA ASN A 88 -5.48 6.40 -19.26
C ASN A 88 -4.10 5.96 -18.75
N TYR A 89 -3.98 5.48 -17.51
CA TYR A 89 -2.76 4.83 -17.06
C TYR A 89 -2.62 3.46 -17.72
N GLU A 90 -1.42 3.18 -18.22
CA GLU A 90 -1.08 1.90 -18.82
C GLU A 90 -1.19 0.78 -17.78
N SER A 91 -2.10 -0.15 -18.02
CA SER A 91 -2.20 -1.43 -17.33
C SER A 91 -1.17 -2.38 -17.93
N LYS A 92 0.02 -2.42 -17.35
CA LYS A 92 1.04 -3.38 -17.82
C LYS A 92 0.55 -4.80 -17.57
N SER A 93 0.83 -5.70 -18.51
CA SER A 93 0.46 -7.12 -18.42
C SER A 93 1.04 -7.82 -17.18
N ALA A 94 2.13 -7.29 -16.62
CA ALA A 94 2.76 -7.73 -15.38
C ALA A 94 2.82 -6.60 -14.33
N GLU A 95 1.73 -5.86 -14.14
CA GLU A 95 1.62 -4.88 -13.06
C GLU A 95 1.23 -5.54 -11.72
N VAL A 96 2.02 -5.30 -10.68
CA VAL A 96 1.65 -5.62 -9.29
C VAL A 96 0.79 -4.51 -8.72
N ARG A 97 -0.47 -4.83 -8.43
CA ARG A 97 -1.42 -3.98 -7.68
C ARG A 97 -1.60 -4.59 -6.30
N GLY A 98 -0.61 -4.31 -5.47
CA GLY A 98 -0.42 -4.90 -4.15
C GLY A 98 -1.16 -4.16 -3.03
N VAL A 99 -1.49 -4.89 -1.97
CA VAL A 99 -1.94 -4.31 -0.69
C VAL A 99 -1.24 -5.02 0.47
N TRP A 100 -0.84 -4.25 1.48
CA TRP A 100 -0.30 -4.77 2.75
C TRP A 100 -1.42 -4.97 3.75
N ILE A 101 -1.52 -6.18 4.31
CA ILE A 101 -2.61 -6.57 5.21
C ILE A 101 -2.02 -7.22 6.46
N ARG A 102 -2.35 -6.66 7.62
CA ARG A 102 -2.33 -7.39 8.89
C ARG A 102 -3.68 -8.10 9.03
N PRO A 103 -3.75 -9.44 8.95
CA PRO A 103 -5.02 -10.14 8.94
C PRO A 103 -5.77 -9.95 10.26
N LYS A 104 -7.10 -9.89 10.15
CA LYS A 104 -8.02 -9.84 11.31
C LYS A 104 -9.18 -10.82 11.19
N GLU A 105 -9.25 -11.53 10.07
CA GLU A 105 -10.28 -12.48 9.76
C GLU A 105 -10.11 -13.75 10.60
N LYS A 106 -11.20 -14.25 11.16
CA LYS A 106 -11.23 -15.42 12.06
C LYS A 106 -11.93 -16.63 11.45
N SER A 107 -12.34 -16.51 10.18
CA SER A 107 -13.02 -17.60 9.48
C SER A 107 -12.86 -17.49 7.97
N LEU A 108 -13.03 -18.63 7.28
CA LEU A 108 -13.02 -18.70 5.83
C LEU A 108 -14.05 -17.77 5.17
N ALA A 109 -15.21 -17.55 5.81
CA ALA A 109 -16.24 -16.66 5.29
C ALA A 109 -15.78 -15.19 5.29
N GLU A 110 -15.11 -14.76 6.35
CA GLU A 110 -14.54 -13.41 6.45
C GLU A 110 -13.41 -13.21 5.42
N VAL A 111 -12.53 -14.19 5.27
CA VAL A 111 -11.47 -14.18 4.25
C VAL A 111 -12.07 -14.06 2.84
N LYS A 112 -13.08 -14.87 2.50
CA LYS A 112 -13.79 -14.79 1.21
C LYS A 112 -14.38 -13.41 0.94
N ASN A 113 -15.03 -12.83 1.94
CA ASN A 113 -15.59 -11.48 1.82
C ASN A 113 -14.50 -10.42 1.61
N HIS A 114 -13.37 -10.55 2.28
CA HIS A 114 -12.25 -9.62 2.12
C HIS A 114 -11.62 -9.75 0.72
N ILE A 115 -11.28 -10.97 0.28
CA ILE A 115 -10.72 -11.21 -1.06
C ILE A 115 -11.67 -10.70 -2.16
N ALA A 116 -12.97 -10.97 -2.04
CA ALA A 116 -13.96 -10.47 -3.01
C ALA A 116 -13.95 -8.94 -3.10
N ARG A 117 -13.80 -8.25 -1.96
CA ARG A 117 -13.67 -6.79 -1.92
C ARG A 117 -12.37 -6.32 -2.59
N LEU A 118 -11.23 -6.94 -2.29
CA LEU A 118 -9.95 -6.61 -2.93
C LEU A 118 -10.00 -6.78 -4.45
N LYS A 119 -10.60 -7.88 -4.91
CA LYS A 119 -10.81 -8.15 -6.34
C LYS A 119 -11.70 -7.10 -7.01
N SER A 120 -12.73 -6.60 -6.32
CA SER A 120 -13.57 -5.50 -6.82
C SER A 120 -12.78 -4.21 -7.08
N TYR A 121 -11.67 -4.01 -6.34
CA TYR A 121 -10.72 -2.92 -6.53
C TYR A 121 -9.58 -3.24 -7.50
N ARG A 122 -9.63 -4.41 -8.17
CA ARG A 122 -8.60 -4.91 -9.10
C ARG A 122 -7.23 -5.15 -8.46
N ILE A 123 -7.15 -5.28 -7.14
CA ILE A 123 -5.96 -5.77 -6.45
C ILE A 123 -5.68 -7.19 -6.94
N ASN A 124 -4.41 -7.50 -7.21
CA ASN A 124 -3.98 -8.81 -7.70
C ASN A 124 -2.86 -9.44 -6.84
N THR A 125 -2.34 -8.71 -5.86
CA THR A 125 -1.25 -9.18 -4.98
C THR A 125 -1.55 -8.77 -3.54
N ILE A 126 -1.38 -9.70 -2.61
CA ILE A 126 -1.54 -9.48 -1.17
C ILE A 126 -0.20 -9.72 -0.50
N PHE A 127 0.25 -8.75 0.28
CA PHE A 127 1.39 -8.88 1.18
C PHE A 127 0.83 -9.06 2.60
N LEU A 128 0.68 -10.31 3.02
CA LEU A 128 0.04 -10.67 4.28
C LEU A 128 1.09 -10.70 5.40
N GLU A 129 0.90 -9.91 6.45
CA GLU A 129 1.82 -9.89 7.60
C GLU A 129 1.73 -11.21 8.35
N THR A 130 2.82 -11.99 8.36
CA THR A 130 2.82 -13.35 8.94
C THR A 130 3.19 -13.39 10.41
N HIS A 131 3.91 -12.37 10.90
CA HIS A 131 4.36 -12.27 12.28
C HIS A 131 4.28 -10.83 12.79
N TYR A 132 3.74 -10.64 13.99
CA TYR A 132 3.74 -9.36 14.70
C TYR A 132 3.55 -9.60 16.21
N ASN A 133 4.09 -8.70 17.05
CA ASN A 133 3.98 -8.76 18.52
C ASN A 133 4.22 -10.16 19.10
N GLU A 134 5.35 -10.80 18.77
CA GLU A 134 5.73 -12.15 19.25
C GLU A 134 4.90 -13.34 18.76
N HIS A 135 3.89 -13.10 17.93
CA HIS A 135 3.01 -14.16 17.44
C HIS A 135 3.09 -14.33 15.93
N SER A 136 2.81 -15.54 15.47
CA SER A 136 2.48 -15.83 14.07
C SER A 136 0.96 -15.78 13.84
N VAL A 137 0.56 -15.57 12.59
CA VAL A 137 -0.86 -15.63 12.18
C VAL A 137 -1.30 -17.04 11.76
N TYR A 138 -0.40 -18.02 11.89
CA TYR A 138 -0.55 -19.39 11.45
C TYR A 138 0.01 -20.33 12.53
N PRO A 139 -0.27 -21.64 12.54
CA PRO A 139 0.18 -22.54 13.59
C PRO A 139 1.68 -22.89 13.46
N SER A 140 2.57 -21.95 13.79
CA SER A 140 4.02 -22.18 13.81
C SER A 140 4.43 -23.16 14.91
N GLU A 141 5.42 -24.01 14.60
CA GLU A 141 6.06 -24.94 15.55
C GLU A 141 7.35 -24.34 16.15
N ILE A 142 7.72 -23.11 15.76
CA ILE A 142 8.90 -22.42 16.25
C ILE A 142 8.61 -21.82 17.62
N GLU A 143 9.40 -22.23 18.63
CA GLU A 143 9.35 -21.67 19.99
C GLU A 143 9.48 -20.14 19.97
N GLY A 144 8.56 -19.45 20.64
CA GLY A 144 8.48 -17.99 20.70
C GLY A 144 7.87 -17.33 19.47
N GLN A 145 7.29 -18.10 18.55
CA GLN A 145 6.47 -17.63 17.43
C GLN A 145 5.10 -18.31 17.41
N GLU A 146 4.60 -18.74 18.56
CA GLU A 146 3.31 -19.41 18.67
C GLU A 146 2.20 -18.56 18.08
N MET A 147 1.21 -19.23 17.49
CA MET A 147 0.07 -18.58 16.86
C MET A 147 -0.66 -17.63 17.82
N ASP A 148 -1.01 -16.45 17.33
CA ASP A 148 -1.79 -15.46 18.08
C ASP A 148 -3.13 -16.09 18.53
N PRO A 149 -3.41 -16.16 19.85
CA PRO A 149 -4.67 -16.70 20.37
C PRO A 149 -5.91 -15.99 19.82
N TYR A 150 -5.77 -14.77 19.29
CA TYR A 150 -6.81 -14.03 18.60
C TYR A 150 -7.53 -14.85 17.51
N PHE A 151 -6.79 -15.68 16.77
CA PHE A 151 -7.32 -16.52 15.69
C PHE A 151 -7.93 -17.82 16.18
N ASN A 152 -7.73 -18.20 17.45
CA ASN A 152 -8.32 -19.41 18.05
C ASN A 152 -8.07 -20.68 17.21
N GLY A 153 -6.84 -20.85 16.72
CA GLY A 153 -6.43 -22.00 15.90
C GLY A 153 -6.87 -21.95 14.42
N PHE A 154 -7.53 -20.87 13.97
CA PHE A 154 -7.85 -20.68 12.57
C PHE A 154 -6.63 -20.20 11.79
N ASP A 155 -6.03 -21.08 10.99
CA ASP A 155 -4.93 -20.71 10.08
C ASP A 155 -5.43 -19.73 9.01
N VAL A 156 -5.25 -18.44 9.29
CA VAL A 156 -5.69 -17.38 8.37
C VAL A 156 -4.75 -17.27 7.17
N LEU A 157 -3.48 -17.67 7.31
CA LEU A 157 -2.52 -17.66 6.20
C LEU A 157 -2.95 -18.65 5.11
N ASP A 158 -3.21 -19.90 5.48
CA ASP A 158 -3.68 -20.95 4.57
C ASP A 158 -5.00 -20.52 3.88
N ALA A 159 -5.94 -19.98 4.66
CA ALA A 159 -7.21 -19.51 4.13
C ALA A 159 -7.05 -18.38 3.10
N TYR A 160 -6.13 -17.43 3.34
CA TYR A 160 -5.84 -16.36 2.38
C TYR A 160 -5.23 -16.92 1.09
N ILE A 161 -4.26 -17.83 1.19
CA ILE A 161 -3.61 -18.48 0.04
C ILE A 161 -4.67 -19.20 -0.83
N ASP A 162 -5.43 -20.12 -0.23
CA ASP A 162 -6.43 -20.92 -0.94
C ASP A 162 -7.50 -20.06 -1.64
N VAL A 163 -8.01 -19.03 -0.96
CA VAL A 163 -9.06 -18.17 -1.53
C VAL A 163 -8.47 -17.21 -2.58
N ALA A 164 -7.31 -16.61 -2.33
CA ALA A 164 -6.68 -15.68 -3.27
C ALA A 164 -6.29 -16.38 -4.58
N HIS A 165 -5.68 -17.56 -4.50
CA HIS A 165 -5.28 -18.34 -5.66
C HIS A 165 -6.47 -18.72 -6.55
N ARG A 166 -7.59 -19.17 -5.96
CA ARG A 166 -8.83 -19.44 -6.71
C ARG A 166 -9.38 -18.21 -7.42
N GLU A 167 -9.13 -17.03 -6.87
CA GLU A 167 -9.56 -15.76 -7.44
C GLU A 167 -8.54 -15.14 -8.41
N GLY A 168 -7.39 -15.79 -8.63
CA GLY A 168 -6.32 -15.36 -9.53
C GLY A 168 -5.44 -14.25 -8.94
N MET A 169 -5.30 -14.20 -7.60
CA MET A 169 -4.48 -13.24 -6.87
C MET A 169 -3.29 -13.95 -6.23
N SER A 170 -2.14 -13.27 -6.15
CA SER A 170 -0.95 -13.78 -5.47
C SER A 170 -0.93 -13.40 -3.99
N VAL A 171 -0.35 -14.27 -3.15
CA VAL A 171 -0.13 -14.04 -1.73
C VAL A 171 1.36 -14.17 -1.42
N HIS A 172 1.91 -13.09 -0.88
CA HIS A 172 3.29 -12.99 -0.44
C HIS A 172 3.33 -12.87 1.08
N ALA A 173 4.19 -13.65 1.71
CA ALA A 173 4.45 -13.51 3.15
C ALA A 173 5.23 -12.24 3.41
N TRP A 174 4.65 -11.30 4.14
CA TRP A 174 5.30 -10.09 4.62
C TRP A 174 5.72 -10.28 6.07
N THR A 175 7.01 -10.11 6.36
CA THR A 175 7.52 -10.28 7.72
C THR A 175 8.50 -9.16 8.06
N LYS A 176 8.34 -8.57 9.25
CA LYS A 176 9.31 -7.63 9.81
C LYS A 176 10.48 -8.41 10.41
N VAL A 177 11.60 -8.38 9.72
CA VAL A 177 12.74 -9.28 9.95
C VAL A 177 13.44 -9.01 11.27
N PHE A 178 13.98 -7.79 11.47
CA PHE A 178 14.71 -7.45 12.71
C PHE A 178 13.93 -6.54 13.66
N MET A 179 12.74 -6.08 13.27
CA MET A 179 11.84 -5.28 14.11
C MET A 179 10.49 -5.99 14.28
N PRO A 180 10.41 -7.10 15.04
CA PRO A 180 9.18 -7.87 15.25
C PRO A 180 8.13 -7.17 16.14
N GLU A 181 8.23 -5.85 16.27
CA GLU A 181 7.47 -5.02 17.20
C GLU A 181 7.65 -5.44 18.68
N ASN A 182 6.63 -5.20 19.50
CA ASN A 182 6.68 -5.35 20.94
C ASN A 182 6.43 -6.80 21.33
N GLY A 183 7.47 -7.47 21.85
CA GLY A 183 7.33 -8.81 22.43
C GLY A 183 8.57 -9.64 22.19
N LEU A 184 8.81 -10.07 20.94
CA LEU A 184 9.85 -11.06 20.64
C LEU A 184 11.25 -10.64 21.13
N ALA A 185 11.74 -9.47 20.70
CA ALA A 185 13.07 -8.99 21.14
C ALA A 185 13.09 -8.60 22.63
N LYS A 186 11.98 -8.09 23.17
CA LYS A 186 11.88 -7.68 24.58
C LYS A 186 11.93 -8.88 25.54
N ASN A 187 11.24 -9.95 25.18
CA ASN A 187 11.06 -11.15 26.01
C ASN A 187 12.17 -12.18 25.78
N ASN A 188 13.01 -12.00 24.75
CA ASN A 188 14.16 -12.86 24.46
C ASN A 188 15.46 -12.05 24.40
N PRO A 189 16.05 -11.67 25.56
CA PRO A 189 17.27 -10.87 25.64
C PRO A 189 18.45 -11.45 24.85
N ASP A 190 18.52 -12.78 24.75
CA ASP A 190 19.52 -13.52 23.99
C ASP A 190 19.47 -13.28 22.46
N LEU A 191 18.37 -12.72 21.96
CA LEU A 191 18.17 -12.36 20.55
C LEU A 191 18.19 -10.84 20.32
N ALA A 192 17.97 -10.07 21.39
CA ALA A 192 17.82 -8.64 21.35
C ALA A 192 19.12 -7.94 20.93
N MET A 193 18.97 -6.84 20.21
CA MET A 193 20.01 -5.84 20.09
C MET A 193 20.19 -5.15 21.43
N THR A 194 21.42 -4.84 21.81
CA THR A 194 21.70 -4.14 23.08
C THR A 194 22.32 -2.76 22.86
N GLN A 195 22.10 -1.90 23.84
CA GLN A 195 22.71 -0.59 23.96
C GLN A 195 24.05 -0.69 24.68
N ARG A 196 24.80 0.41 24.66
CA ARG A 196 26.14 0.52 25.29
C ARG A 196 26.15 0.14 26.77
N ASP A 197 25.07 0.43 27.50
CA ASP A 197 24.95 0.13 28.93
C ASP A 197 24.52 -1.32 29.21
N GLY A 198 24.35 -2.14 28.18
CA GLY A 198 23.94 -3.54 28.25
C GLY A 198 22.43 -3.76 28.31
N THR A 199 21.61 -2.71 28.29
CA THR A 199 20.16 -2.84 28.23
C THR A 199 19.68 -3.17 26.82
N PRO A 200 18.49 -3.79 26.64
CA PRO A 200 17.90 -3.99 25.31
C PRO A 200 17.74 -2.66 24.57
N TYR A 201 18.00 -2.66 23.27
CA TYR A 201 17.74 -1.50 22.41
C TYR A 201 16.24 -1.24 22.34
N GLU A 202 15.86 -0.03 22.73
CA GLU A 202 14.50 0.47 22.68
C GLU A 202 14.47 1.75 21.84
N ALA A 203 13.65 1.78 20.80
CA ALA A 203 13.33 2.99 20.06
C ALA A 203 11.89 3.40 20.37
N THR A 204 11.73 4.45 21.17
CA THR A 204 10.40 4.97 21.56
C THR A 204 10.14 6.25 20.77
N PRO A 205 9.25 6.22 19.76
CA PRO A 205 8.90 7.40 18.99
C PRO A 205 8.05 8.36 19.85
N PRO A 206 7.80 9.59 19.35
CA PRO A 206 7.03 10.61 20.09
C PRO A 206 5.58 10.19 20.43
N ASP A 207 5.04 9.20 19.74
CA ASP A 207 3.72 8.60 20.02
C ASP A 207 3.71 7.61 21.20
N GLY A 208 4.90 7.30 21.75
CA GLY A 208 5.08 6.64 23.04
C GLY A 208 5.06 5.11 23.00
N VAL A 209 4.95 4.48 21.84
CA VAL A 209 4.98 3.01 21.72
C VAL A 209 6.42 2.57 21.48
N PRO A 210 7.09 1.90 22.45
CA PRO A 210 8.46 1.43 22.24
C PRO A 210 8.52 0.41 21.10
N PHE A 211 9.69 0.32 20.46
CA PHE A 211 10.02 -0.75 19.52
C PHE A 211 11.32 -1.41 19.95
N TYR A 212 11.31 -2.75 19.98
CA TYR A 212 12.48 -3.56 20.29
C TYR A 212 12.97 -4.25 19.03
N TRP A 213 14.28 -4.44 18.95
CA TRP A 213 14.94 -4.95 17.76
C TRP A 213 15.71 -6.23 18.08
N LEU A 214 15.63 -7.20 17.17
CA LEU A 214 16.59 -8.30 17.11
C LEU A 214 17.91 -7.77 16.54
N SER A 215 19.04 -8.32 16.97
CA SER A 215 20.33 -7.93 16.38
C SER A 215 20.58 -8.66 15.05
N PRO A 216 20.85 -7.93 13.94
CA PRO A 216 21.35 -8.54 12.70
C PRO A 216 22.72 -9.22 12.85
N ALA A 217 23.54 -8.79 13.82
CA ALA A 217 24.85 -9.37 14.09
C ALA A 217 24.77 -10.65 14.94
N ASN A 218 23.68 -10.86 15.66
CA ASN A 218 23.47 -12.03 16.51
C ASN A 218 23.14 -13.30 15.68
N PRO A 219 23.97 -14.36 15.74
CA PRO A 219 23.72 -15.61 15.00
C PRO A 219 22.42 -16.32 15.38
N LYS A 220 21.99 -16.25 16.66
CA LYS A 220 20.74 -16.87 17.11
C LYS A 220 19.53 -16.17 16.49
N ALA A 221 19.55 -14.84 16.40
CA ALA A 221 18.50 -14.07 15.74
C ALA A 221 18.41 -14.40 14.25
N ARG A 222 19.56 -14.48 13.56
CA ARG A 222 19.59 -14.90 12.14
C ARG A 222 19.09 -16.32 11.94
N ASP A 223 19.40 -17.25 12.85
CA ASP A 223 18.90 -18.62 12.76
C ASP A 223 17.38 -18.70 12.98
N LEU A 224 16.83 -17.95 13.95
CA LEU A 224 15.39 -17.84 14.13
C LEU A 224 14.70 -17.38 12.83
N ILE A 225 15.16 -16.27 12.25
CA ILE A 225 14.63 -15.73 10.99
C ILE A 225 14.73 -16.76 9.86
N ARG A 226 15.87 -17.45 9.74
CA ARG A 226 16.07 -18.50 8.73
C ARG A 226 15.06 -19.64 8.91
N ARG A 227 14.84 -20.10 10.15
CA ARG A 227 13.86 -21.15 10.46
C ARG A 227 12.44 -20.69 10.15
N THR A 228 12.08 -19.45 10.47
CA THR A 228 10.77 -18.87 10.14
C THR A 228 10.49 -18.91 8.62
N TYR A 229 11.44 -18.45 7.79
CA TYR A 229 11.25 -18.52 6.34
C TYR A 229 11.30 -19.95 5.78
N ALA A 230 12.06 -20.85 6.39
CA ALA A 230 12.07 -22.26 6.01
C ALA A 230 10.70 -22.92 6.30
N GLU A 231 10.13 -22.71 7.49
CA GLU A 231 8.81 -23.21 7.87
C GLU A 231 7.73 -22.70 6.92
N LEU A 232 7.72 -21.40 6.62
CA LEU A 232 6.79 -20.81 5.64
C LEU A 232 6.93 -21.46 4.25
N ALA A 233 8.16 -21.69 3.79
CA ALA A 233 8.43 -22.27 2.48
C ALA A 233 8.16 -23.77 2.37
N GLU A 234 8.29 -24.50 3.47
CA GLU A 234 8.02 -25.93 3.52
C GLU A 234 6.51 -26.23 3.64
N ASN A 235 5.76 -25.35 4.31
CA ASN A 235 4.36 -25.61 4.68
C ASN A 235 3.32 -24.85 3.85
N TYR A 236 3.67 -23.77 3.15
CA TYR A 236 2.70 -22.92 2.44
C TYR A 236 3.08 -22.66 0.98
N ASP A 237 2.09 -22.69 0.10
CA ASP A 237 2.22 -22.37 -1.34
C ASP A 237 2.19 -20.86 -1.58
N LEU A 238 3.22 -20.16 -1.08
CA LEU A 238 3.34 -18.72 -1.21
C LEU A 238 3.94 -18.31 -2.56
N ASP A 239 3.41 -17.25 -3.16
CA ASP A 239 3.93 -16.68 -4.42
C ASP A 239 5.23 -15.88 -4.21
N GLY A 240 5.54 -15.53 -2.96
CA GLY A 240 6.83 -14.97 -2.61
C GLY A 240 6.95 -14.49 -1.17
N TYR A 241 8.11 -13.89 -0.87
CA TYR A 241 8.48 -13.43 0.46
C TYR A 241 8.91 -11.97 0.39
N GLN A 242 8.31 -11.13 1.22
CA GLN A 242 8.69 -9.74 1.38
C GLN A 242 9.37 -9.52 2.73
N TYR A 243 10.63 -9.15 2.65
CA TYR A 243 11.43 -8.77 3.80
C TYR A 243 11.22 -7.30 4.12
N ASP A 244 10.68 -7.02 5.30
CA ASP A 244 10.58 -5.66 5.83
C ASP A 244 11.49 -5.50 7.04
N TYR A 245 11.96 -4.29 7.30
CA TYR A 245 12.91 -4.01 8.39
C TYR A 245 14.16 -4.92 8.38
N ILE A 246 14.65 -5.30 7.20
CA ILE A 246 15.93 -6.03 7.01
C ILE A 246 17.14 -5.09 7.12
N ARG A 247 17.26 -4.44 8.27
CA ARG A 247 18.24 -3.37 8.52
C ARG A 247 18.52 -3.22 10.02
N TYR A 248 19.43 -2.32 10.35
CA TYR A 248 19.58 -1.80 11.72
C TYR A 248 18.52 -0.71 12.01
N PRO A 249 18.21 -0.45 13.30
CA PRO A 249 17.43 0.72 13.68
C PRO A 249 18.14 2.04 13.32
N ASP A 250 17.39 3.13 13.35
CA ASP A 250 17.98 4.47 13.18
C ASP A 250 18.69 4.87 14.49
N ASN A 251 19.91 5.40 14.41
CA ASN A 251 20.73 5.75 15.57
C ASN A 251 20.32 7.08 16.22
N ARG A 252 19.20 7.67 15.81
CA ARG A 252 18.68 8.95 16.34
C ARG A 252 18.26 8.88 17.81
N TYR A 253 17.92 7.70 18.31
CA TYR A 253 17.32 7.54 19.63
C TYR A 253 18.31 7.03 20.67
N ASN A 254 19.09 5.99 20.32
CA ASN A 254 20.01 5.31 21.24
C ASN A 254 21.20 4.71 20.47
N ASP A 255 22.30 4.47 21.20
CA ASP A 255 23.46 3.72 20.71
C ASP A 255 23.11 2.21 20.63
N MET A 256 23.64 1.48 19.65
CA MET A 256 23.18 0.13 19.30
C MET A 256 24.33 -0.79 18.87
N GLY A 257 24.13 -2.11 18.95
CA GLY A 257 25.08 -3.09 18.44
C GLY A 257 26.17 -3.50 19.45
N TYR A 258 25.85 -3.51 20.74
CA TYR A 258 26.78 -3.88 21.83
C TYR A 258 26.53 -5.29 22.37
N GLU A 259 25.78 -6.10 21.63
CA GLU A 259 25.53 -7.49 21.98
C GLU A 259 26.85 -8.29 21.94
N PRO A 260 27.04 -9.24 22.88
CA PRO A 260 28.28 -10.00 23.02
C PRO A 260 28.53 -11.03 21.89
#